data_AF-A0A7C2K2E1-F1
#
_entry.id   AF-A0A7C2K2E1-F1
#
_cell.length_a   1.000
_cell.length_b   1.000
_cell.length_c   1.000
_cell.angle_alpha   90.00
_cell.angle_beta   90.00
_cell.angle_gamma   90.00
#
_symmetry.space_group_name_H-M   'P 1'
#
loop_
_entity.id
_entity.type
_entity.pdbx_description
1 polymer ?
#
loop_
_entity_poly.entity_id
_entity_poly.type
_entity_poly.pdbx_seq_one_letter_code
_entity_poly.pdbx_strand_id
1 'polypeptide(L)' 'MIVLKGGKIFTGEEFIENGAIFIENGKIVKVLRRKRLPSNVEVIDLKGKYILPGFIDPHTHIGMRDEGAPRDYSDVNEAT' A
#
# COMPACT_ATOMS: atom_id res chain seq x y z
N MET A 1 -17.33 2.63 -1.91
CA MET A 1 -16.47 2.85 -0.71
C MET A 1 -15.96 1.50 -0.24
N ILE A 2 -14.65 1.39 -0.03
CA ILE A 2 -13.98 0.17 0.44
C ILE A 2 -13.50 0.42 1.87
N VAL A 3 -13.58 -0.60 2.73
CA VAL A 3 -13.04 -0.54 4.09
C VAL A 3 -12.04 -1.67 4.33
N LEU A 4 -10.81 -1.32 4.70
CA LEU A 4 -9.83 -2.26 5.22
C LEU A 4 -10.04 -2.40 6.73
N LYS A 5 -10.06 -3.61 7.29
CA LYS A 5 -10.19 -3.82 8.75
C LYS A 5 -9.31 -4.95 9.26
N GLY A 6 -9.23 -5.11 10.57
CA GLY A 6 -8.64 -6.31 11.20
C GLY A 6 -7.12 -6.29 11.32
N GLY A 7 -6.44 -5.54 10.45
CA GLY A 7 -4.99 -5.39 10.46
C GLY A 7 -4.47 -4.44 11.54
N LYS A 8 -3.15 -4.51 11.75
CA LYS A 8 -2.37 -3.55 12.54
C LYS A 8 -1.92 -2.42 11.61
N ILE A 9 -2.51 -1.24 11.79
CA ILE A 9 -2.29 -0.08 10.91
C ILE A 9 -1.15 0.76 11.45
N PHE A 10 -0.19 1.11 10.62
CA PHE A 10 0.79 2.16 10.91
C PHE A 10 0.37 3.46 10.23
N THR A 11 0.21 4.54 10.99
CA THR A 11 -0.21 5.84 10.45
C THR A 11 0.94 6.70 9.95
N GLY A 12 2.19 6.27 10.17
CA GLY A 12 3.39 7.11 10.07
C GLY A 12 3.88 7.61 11.43
N GLU A 13 3.00 7.62 12.44
CA GLU A 13 3.31 8.09 13.79
C GLU A 13 3.12 6.99 14.83
N GLU A 14 2.07 6.18 14.69
CA GLU A 14 1.72 5.16 15.67
C GLU A 14 1.11 3.91 15.03
N PHE A 15 1.06 2.84 15.83
CA PHE A 15 0.35 1.62 15.48
C PHE A 15 -1.06 1.58 16.10
N ILE A 16 -2.05 1.28 15.27
CA ILE A 16 -3.43 1.03 15.66
C ILE A 16 -3.73 -0.45 15.49
N GLU A 17 -3.99 -1.13 16.61
CA GLU A 17 -4.40 -2.53 16.61
C GLU A 17 -5.87 -2.68 16.18
N ASN A 18 -6.12 -3.62 15.27
CA ASN A 18 -7.47 -3.99 14.81
C ASN A 18 -8.31 -2.77 14.40
N GLY A 19 -7.69 -1.84 13.67
CA GLY A 19 -8.34 -0.63 13.18
C GLY A 19 -9.11 -0.84 11.88
N ALA A 20 -9.68 0.25 11.36
CA ALA A 20 -10.34 0.29 10.06
C ALA A 20 -9.95 1.54 9.26
N ILE A 21 -9.69 1.38 7.96
CA ILE A 21 -9.39 2.44 7.01
C ILE A 21 -10.51 2.52 5.97
N PHE A 22 -11.12 3.68 5.83
CA PHE A 22 -12.17 3.97 4.86
C PHE A 22 -11.56 4.63 3.63
N ILE A 23 -11.84 4.07 2.46
CA ILE A 23 -11.31 4.53 1.17
C ILE A 23 -12.48 4.85 0.23
N GLU A 24 -12.47 6.06 -0.30
CA GLU A 24 -13.45 6.55 -1.26
C GLU A 24 -12.74 7.33 -2.36
N ASN A 25 -13.05 7.02 -3.62
CA ASN A 25 -12.48 7.67 -4.81
C ASN A 25 -10.94 7.74 -4.78
N GLY A 26 -10.30 6.64 -4.39
CA GLY A 26 -8.83 6.54 -4.32
C GLY A 26 -8.18 7.29 -3.14
N LYS A 27 -8.96 7.89 -2.24
CA LYS A 27 -8.45 8.64 -1.08
C LYS A 27 -8.84 7.98 0.22
N ILE A 28 -7.95 8.08 1.21
CA ILE A 28 -8.25 7.71 2.60
C ILE A 28 -9.13 8.83 3.18
N VAL A 29 -10.37 8.51 3.53
CA VAL A 29 -11.32 9.49 4.11
C VAL A 29 -11.40 9.39 5.63
N LYS A 30 -11.02 8.24 6.21
CA LYS A 30 -11.06 8.04 7.67
C LYS A 30 -10.21 6.86 8.12
N VAL A 31 -9.55 7.00 9.27
CA VAL A 31 -8.90 5.90 10.01
C VAL A 31 -9.49 5.84 11.41
N LEU A 32 -9.88 4.65 11.88
CA LEU A 32 -10.55 4.46 13.17
C LEU A 32 -9.94 3.33 13.97
N ARG A 33 -9.83 3.54 15.29
CA ARG A 33 -9.54 2.48 16.26
C ARG A 33 -10.82 1.67 16.48
N ARG A 34 -10.76 0.37 16.14
CA ARG A 34 -11.75 -0.68 16.48
C ARG A 34 -13.22 -0.26 16.39
N LYS A 35 -13.87 -0.46 15.23
CA LYS A 35 -15.27 -0.04 15.00
C LYS A 35 -16.16 -1.15 14.41
N ARG A 36 -17.46 -1.06 14.71
CA ARG A 36 -18.52 -1.70 13.92
C ARG A 36 -18.62 -1.00 12.56
N LEU A 37 -18.55 -1.78 11.49
CA LEU A 37 -18.61 -1.27 10.12
C LEU A 37 -20.08 -1.01 9.71
N PRO A 38 -20.32 -0.05 8.80
CA PRO A 38 -21.62 0.08 8.14
C PRO A 38 -21.99 -1.22 7.41
N SER A 39 -23.28 -1.49 7.23
CA SER A 39 -23.77 -2.71 6.58
C SER A 39 -23.64 -2.71 5.04
N ASN A 40 -23.33 -1.57 4.41
CA ASN A 40 -23.33 -1.41 2.95
C ASN A 40 -21.96 -1.04 2.36
N VAL A 41 -20.87 -1.51 2.96
CA VAL A 41 -19.52 -1.26 2.44
C VAL A 41 -18.86 -2.56 2.02
N GLU A 42 -18.05 -2.49 0.98
CA GLU A 42 -17.13 -3.56 0.66
C GLU A 42 -16.04 -3.62 1.73
N VAL A 43 -15.81 -4.81 2.30
CA VAL A 43 -14.88 -4.99 3.42
C VAL A 43 -13.79 -5.97 3.03
N ILE A 44 -12.55 -5.53 3.21
CA ILE A 44 -11.35 -6.37 3.10
C ILE A 44 -10.82 -6.64 4.51
N ASP A 45 -10.87 -7.90 4.93
CA ASP A 45 -10.39 -8.33 6.24
C ASP A 45 -8.90 -8.69 6.17
N LEU A 46 -8.08 -7.95 6.92
CA LEU A 46 -6.63 -8.06 6.97
C LEU A 46 -6.16 -8.50 8.37
N LYS A 47 -6.99 -9.27 9.09
CA LYS A 47 -6.64 -9.80 10.41
C LYS A 47 -5.27 -10.47 10.42
N GLY A 48 -4.43 -10.07 11.38
CA GLY A 48 -3.07 -10.60 11.54
C GLY A 48 -2.07 -10.09 10.50
N LYS A 49 -2.45 -9.15 9.64
CA LYS A 49 -1.56 -8.45 8.70
C LYS A 49 -1.25 -7.05 9.19
N TYR A 50 -0.19 -6.49 8.62
CA TYR A 50 0.17 -5.08 8.78
C TYR A 50 -0.39 -4.28 7.61
N ILE A 51 -0.84 -3.06 7.90
CA ILE A 51 -1.26 -2.08 6.90
C ILE A 51 -0.33 -0.89 7.06
N LEU A 52 0.49 -0.64 6.04
CA LEU A 52 1.51 0.41 6.02
C LEU A 52 1.20 1.41 4.91
N PRO A 53 1.69 2.65 4.99
CA PRO A 53 1.78 3.52 3.82
C PRO A 53 2.53 2.80 2.69
N GLY A 54 2.16 3.07 1.45
CA GLY A 54 2.92 2.61 0.30
C GLY A 54 4.36 3.09 0.42
N PHE A 55 5.32 2.22 0.13
CA PHE A 55 6.73 2.58 0.18
C PHE A 55 7.08 3.55 -0.94
N ILE A 56 8.01 4.46 -0.64
CA ILE A 56 8.59 5.40 -1.59
C ILE A 56 10.02 4.95 -1.83
N ASP A 57 10.34 4.59 -3.06
CA ASP A 57 11.70 4.31 -3.49
C ASP A 57 12.24 5.49 -4.29
N PRO A 58 13.14 6.32 -3.73
CA PRO A 58 13.69 7.48 -4.40
C PRO A 58 14.78 7.14 -5.42
N HIS A 59 15.26 5.88 -5.46
CA HIS A 59 16.31 5.47 -6.37
C HIS A 59 15.94 4.16 -7.05
N THR A 60 15.35 4.29 -8.23
CA THR A 60 15.02 3.16 -9.07
C THR A 60 15.79 3.25 -10.38
N HIS A 61 16.21 2.10 -10.87
CA HIS A 61 16.62 1.97 -12.25
C HIS A 61 15.36 1.72 -13.08
N ILE A 62 15.04 2.65 -13.96
CA ILE A 62 13.95 2.50 -14.92
C ILE A 62 14.55 1.93 -16.21
N GLY A 63 13.91 0.88 -16.75
CA GLY A 63 14.36 0.19 -17.95
C GLY A 63 14.38 -1.32 -17.80
N MET A 64 14.61 -2.02 -18.92
CA MET A 64 14.68 -3.47 -18.95
C MET A 64 16.12 -3.92 -18.89
N ARG A 65 16.41 -4.85 -17.97
CA ARG A 65 17.68 -5.58 -17.97
C ARG A 65 17.42 -7.00 -18.44
N ASP A 66 17.75 -7.28 -19.69
CA ASP A 66 17.63 -8.62 -20.23
C ASP A 66 18.72 -9.53 -19.65
N GLU A 67 18.31 -10.59 -18.94
CA GLU A 67 19.25 -11.56 -18.41
C GLU A 67 19.86 -12.39 -19.56
N GLY A 68 21.19 -12.36 -19.68
CA GLY A 68 21.94 -13.08 -20.71
C GLY A 68 22.26 -12.26 -21.98
N ALA A 69 21.73 -11.05 -22.11
CA ALA A 69 22.12 -10.13 -23.17
C ALA A 69 23.48 -9.45 -22.83
N PRO A 70 24.29 -9.09 -23.85
CA PRO A 70 25.48 -8.26 -23.63
C PRO A 70 25.11 -6.96 -22.91
N ARG A 71 26.04 -6.42 -22.12
CA ARG A 71 25.80 -5.23 -21.29
C ARG A 71 25.33 -4.01 -22.09
N ASP A 72 25.67 -3.97 -23.38
CA ASP A 72 25.32 -2.91 -24.32
C ASP A 72 23.83 -2.91 -24.72
N TYR A 73 23.06 -3.94 -24.37
CA TYR A 73 21.59 -4.02 -24.56
C TYR A 73 20.80 -3.66 -23.30
N SER A 74 21.50 -3.24 -22.23
CA SER A 74 20.88 -2.93 -20.97
C SER A 74 20.28 -1.52 -21.02
N ASP A 75 18.96 -1.44 -21.18
CA ASP A 75 18.18 -0.19 -21.19
C ASP A 75 18.01 0.42 -19.76
N VAL A 76 18.83 -0.01 -18.80
CA VAL A 76 18.74 0.51 -17.42
C VAL A 76 19.40 1.87 -17.35
N ASN A 77 18.62 2.90 -16.99
CA ASN A 77 19.06 4.31 -16.88
C ASN A 77 19.27 5.08 -18.20
N GLU A 78 18.68 4.66 -19.32
CA GLU A 78 18.77 5.37 -20.62
C GLU A 78 18.12 6.79 -20.62
N ALA A 79 17.51 7.21 -19.51
CA ALA A 79 16.90 8.54 -19.36
C ALA A 79 17.79 9.57 -18.63
N THR A 80 19.11 9.34 -18.52
CA THR A 80 20.08 10.32 -17.96
C THR A 80 21.11 10.78 -18.98
#